data_AF-A0A2J8LTH3-F1
#
_entry.id   AF-A0A2J8LTH3-F1
#
_cell.length_a   1.000
_cell.length_b   1.000
_cell.length_c   1.000
_cell.angle_alpha   90.00
_cell.angle_beta   90.00
_cell.angle_gamma   90.00
#
_symmetry.space_group_name_H-M   'P 1'
#
loop_
_entity.id
_entity.type
_entity.pdbx_description
1 polymer ?
#
loop_
_entity_poly.entity_id
_entity_poly.type
_entity_poly.pdbx_seq_one_letter_code
_entity_poly.pdbx_strand_id
1 'polypeptide(L)'
;MRYLRHLRPNATLILAIGAFTLLLFSLLVSPPTCKVQEQPPAIPEALAWPTPPTRPAPAPCHANTSMVTHPDFATQPQHVQNFLLYRHCRHFPLLQDVPPSKCAQPVFLLLVIKSSPSNYVRRELLR
;
A
#
# COMPACT_ATOMS: atom_id res chain seq x y z
N MET A 1 -42.38 54.20 13.42
CA MET A 1 -41.86 53.01 12.69
C MET A 1 -40.35 53.01 12.81
N ARG A 2 -39.75 51.81 12.90
CA ARG A 2 -38.44 51.55 13.50
C ARG A 2 -37.28 52.17 12.72
N TYR A 3 -36.40 52.80 13.48
CA TYR A 3 -35.14 53.41 13.09
C TYR A 3 -34.18 52.32 12.56
N LEU A 4 -33.96 52.26 11.23
CA LEU A 4 -32.79 51.58 10.67
C LEU A 4 -31.59 52.48 10.89
N ARG A 5 -31.06 52.42 12.12
CA ARG A 5 -29.81 53.06 12.49
C ARG A 5 -28.73 52.30 11.73
N HIS A 6 -28.23 52.89 10.67
CA HIS A 6 -27.08 52.43 9.91
C HIS A 6 -25.90 52.31 10.87
N LEU A 7 -25.78 51.16 11.51
CA LEU A 7 -24.75 50.85 12.48
C LEU A 7 -23.46 50.77 11.67
N ARG A 8 -22.73 51.88 11.57
CA ARG A 8 -21.39 51.88 10.99
C ARG A 8 -20.58 50.90 11.82
N PRO A 9 -20.16 49.75 11.27
CA PRO A 9 -19.29 48.86 12.00
C PRO A 9 -18.02 49.66 12.32
N ASN A 10 -17.74 49.85 13.60
CA ASN A 10 -16.52 50.51 14.04
C ASN A 10 -15.35 49.74 13.42
N ALA A 11 -14.39 50.44 12.81
CA ALA A 11 -13.26 49.81 12.14
C ALA A 11 -12.54 48.80 13.05
N THR A 12 -12.51 49.07 14.36
CA THR A 12 -12.03 48.18 15.42
C THR A 12 -12.75 46.84 15.49
N LEU A 13 -14.07 46.79 15.29
CA LEU A 13 -14.85 45.56 15.31
C LEU A 13 -14.50 44.67 14.10
N ILE A 14 -14.36 45.27 12.92
CA ILE A 14 -13.97 44.55 11.69
C ILE A 14 -12.57 43.96 11.85
N LEU A 15 -11.63 44.75 12.39
CA LEU A 15 -10.25 44.33 12.58
C LEU A 15 -10.13 43.18 13.60
N ALA A 16 -10.93 43.24 14.68
CA ALA A 16 -11.01 42.17 15.67
C ALA A 16 -11.59 40.87 15.11
N ILE A 17 -12.67 40.94 14.32
CA ILE A 17 -13.26 39.76 13.67
C ILE A 17 -12.26 39.16 12.68
N GLY A 18 -11.60 39.98 11.86
CA GLY A 18 -10.57 39.54 10.93
C GLY A 18 -9.43 38.81 11.63
N ALA A 19 -8.88 39.38 12.71
CA ALA A 19 -7.84 38.76 13.51
C ALA A 19 -8.30 37.42 14.13
N PHE A 20 -9.51 37.37 14.67
CA PHE A 20 -10.06 36.16 15.27
C PHE A 20 -10.30 35.05 14.23
N THR A 21 -10.80 35.40 13.05
CA THR A 21 -10.98 34.45 11.94
C THR A 21 -9.66 33.89 11.41
N LEU A 22 -8.62 34.73 11.27
CA LEU A 22 -7.28 34.28 10.89
C LEU A 22 -6.67 33.35 11.94
N LEU A 23 -6.87 33.65 13.22
CA LEU A 23 -6.35 32.84 14.31
C LEU A 23 -7.05 31.48 14.39
N LEU A 24 -8.38 31.45 14.26
CA LEU A 24 -9.14 30.19 14.14
C LEU A 24 -8.75 29.38 12.91
N PHE A 25 -8.57 30.02 11.76
CA PHE A 25 -8.13 29.33 10.55
C PHE A 25 -6.74 28.72 10.73
N SER A 26 -5.82 29.44 11.37
CA SER A 26 -4.47 28.95 11.68
C SER A 26 -4.49 27.76 12.65
N LEU A 27 -5.41 27.76 13.62
CA LEU A 27 -5.59 26.66 14.57
C LEU A 27 -6.28 25.44 13.95
N LEU A 28 -7.25 25.64 13.05
CA LEU A 28 -7.92 24.54 12.32
C LEU A 28 -7.02 23.93 11.22
N VAL A 29 -6.16 24.73 10.59
CA VAL A 29 -5.30 24.32 9.47
C VAL A 29 -3.94 23.81 9.95
N SER A 30 -3.57 23.94 11.22
CA SER A 30 -2.37 23.30 11.74
C SER A 30 -2.65 21.81 11.95
N PRO A 31 -2.20 20.90 11.06
CA PRO A 31 -2.19 19.49 11.41
C PRO A 31 -1.30 19.31 12.65
N PRO A 32 -1.56 18.32 13.52
CA PRO A 32 -0.63 17.99 14.59
C PRO A 32 0.73 17.75 13.94
N THR A 33 1.66 18.67 14.17
CA THR A 33 3.01 18.56 13.64
C THR A 33 3.71 17.55 14.55
N CYS A 34 3.53 16.25 14.25
CA CYS A 34 4.40 15.23 14.78
C CYS A 34 5.81 15.55 14.29
N LYS A 35 6.60 16.21 15.14
CA LYS A 35 8.05 16.30 14.98
C LYS A 35 8.60 14.90 15.22
N VAL A 36 8.47 14.02 14.23
CA VAL A 36 9.32 12.83 14.16
C VAL A 36 10.71 13.37 13.86
N GLN A 37 11.58 13.32 14.86
CA GLN A 37 12.98 13.61 14.67
C GLN A 37 13.59 12.44 13.89
N GLU A 38 13.54 12.55 12.57
CA GLU A 38 14.26 11.66 11.66
C GLU A 38 15.74 12.06 11.72
N GLN A 39 16.43 11.62 12.78
CA GLN A 39 17.87 11.45 12.70
C GLN A 39 18.08 10.34 11.68
N PRO A 40 18.68 10.60 10.50
CA PRO A 40 18.94 9.54 9.54
C PRO A 40 19.88 8.55 10.24
N PRO A 41 19.48 7.29 10.46
CA PRO A 41 20.47 6.27 10.74
C PRO A 41 21.42 6.31 9.56
N ALA A 42 22.72 6.45 9.80
CA ALA A 42 23.72 6.39 8.74
C ALA A 42 23.44 5.12 7.92
N ILE A 43 22.86 5.31 6.73
CA ILE A 43 22.46 4.23 5.84
C ILE A 43 23.79 3.63 5.38
N PRO A 44 24.09 2.35 5.70
CA PRO A 44 25.16 1.67 5.00
C PRO A 44 24.79 1.74 3.52
N GLU A 45 25.61 2.46 2.78
CA GLU A 45 25.58 2.67 1.34
C GLU A 45 24.76 1.59 0.66
N ALA A 46 23.54 1.96 0.29
CA ALA A 46 22.50 1.04 -0.09
C ALA A 46 23.05 0.11 -1.16
N LEU A 47 23.08 -1.18 -0.84
CA LEU A 47 23.41 -2.23 -1.80
C LEU A 47 22.52 -2.00 -3.03
N ALA A 48 23.11 -1.44 -4.08
CA ALA A 48 22.43 -1.24 -5.34
C ALA A 48 21.84 -2.59 -5.73
N TRP A 49 20.51 -2.70 -5.75
CA TRP A 49 19.85 -3.95 -6.06
C TRP A 49 20.33 -4.41 -7.44
N PRO A 50 20.95 -5.60 -7.56
CA PRO A 50 21.39 -6.08 -8.85
C PRO A 50 20.17 -6.16 -9.77
N THR A 51 20.34 -5.68 -11.01
CA THR A 51 19.32 -5.76 -12.05
C THR A 51 18.80 -7.20 -12.09
N PRO A 52 17.47 -7.44 -11.96
CA PRO A 52 16.95 -8.79 -11.94
C PRO A 52 17.41 -9.51 -13.21
N PRO A 53 18.08 -10.67 -13.10
CA PRO A 53 18.45 -11.43 -14.28
C PRO A 53 17.17 -11.75 -15.05
N THR A 54 17.17 -11.49 -16.36
CA THR A 54 16.09 -11.91 -17.26
C THR A 54 16.00 -13.43 -17.18
N ARG A 55 15.08 -13.95 -16.36
CA ARG A 55 14.90 -15.39 -16.21
C ARG A 55 14.17 -15.91 -17.44
N PRO A 56 14.65 -16.99 -18.08
CA PRO A 56 13.88 -17.65 -19.12
C PRO A 56 12.55 -18.12 -18.55
N ALA A 57 11.52 -18.15 -19.40
CA ALA A 57 10.21 -18.64 -19.00
C ALA A 57 10.35 -20.06 -18.42
N PRO A 58 9.76 -20.35 -17.24
CA PRO A 58 9.80 -21.68 -16.68
C PRO A 58 9.14 -22.67 -17.64
N ALA A 59 9.73 -23.86 -17.77
CA ALA A 59 9.12 -24.94 -18.54
C ALA A 59 7.73 -25.30 -17.97
N PRO A 60 6.79 -25.79 -18.81
CA PRO A 60 5.51 -26.27 -18.33
C PRO A 60 5.68 -27.32 -17.23
N CYS A 61 4.98 -27.15 -16.11
CA CYS A 61 4.99 -28.11 -15.02
C CYS A 61 3.89 -29.16 -15.22
N HIS A 62 4.21 -30.42 -14.95
CA HIS A 62 3.31 -31.55 -15.15
C HIS A 62 2.87 -32.17 -13.81
N ALA A 63 1.76 -32.90 -13.80
CA ALA A 63 1.29 -33.57 -12.60
C ALA A 63 2.25 -34.71 -12.20
N ASN A 64 2.52 -34.83 -10.90
CA ASN A 64 3.21 -35.99 -10.35
C ASN A 64 2.16 -36.97 -9.79
N THR A 65 2.02 -38.12 -10.45
CA THR A 65 1.01 -39.14 -10.12
C THR A 65 1.45 -40.14 -9.05
N SER A 66 2.63 -39.96 -8.44
CA SER A 66 3.15 -40.86 -7.39
C SER A 66 2.20 -41.06 -6.21
N MET A 67 1.35 -40.07 -5.91
CA MET A 67 0.39 -40.11 -4.79
C MET A 67 -0.97 -40.70 -5.19
N VAL A 68 -1.25 -40.89 -6.48
CA VAL A 68 -2.55 -41.36 -6.97
C VAL A 68 -2.82 -42.81 -6.57
N THR A 69 -1.77 -43.61 -6.39
CA THR A 69 -1.87 -45.02 -5.95
C THR A 69 -2.25 -45.16 -4.48
N HIS A 70 -2.20 -44.08 -3.70
CA HIS A 70 -2.58 -44.11 -2.30
C HIS A 70 -4.11 -44.25 -2.19
N PRO A 71 -4.63 -45.22 -1.40
CA PRO A 71 -6.08 -45.47 -1.31
C PRO A 71 -6.87 -44.22 -0.88
N ASP A 72 -6.30 -43.45 0.04
CA ASP A 72 -6.96 -42.24 0.53
C ASP A 72 -6.98 -41.08 -0.48
N PHE A 73 -6.14 -41.10 -1.52
CA PHE A 73 -6.05 -40.01 -2.50
C PHE A 73 -7.39 -39.76 -3.19
N ALA A 74 -8.05 -40.83 -3.65
CA ALA A 74 -9.34 -40.74 -4.32
C ALA A 74 -10.46 -40.22 -3.40
N THR A 75 -10.32 -40.40 -2.09
CA THR A 75 -11.28 -39.91 -1.09
C THR A 75 -11.10 -38.43 -0.75
N GLN A 76 -9.96 -37.83 -1.13
CA GLN A 76 -9.67 -36.45 -0.82
C GLN A 76 -10.55 -35.49 -1.63
N PRO A 77 -10.87 -34.30 -1.09
CA PRO A 77 -11.47 -33.23 -1.88
C PRO A 77 -10.58 -32.83 -3.07
N GLN A 78 -11.20 -32.37 -4.17
CA GLN A 78 -10.49 -32.03 -5.41
C GLN A 78 -9.34 -31.02 -5.20
N HIS A 79 -9.50 -30.02 -4.34
CA HIS A 79 -8.45 -29.03 -4.08
C HIS A 79 -7.20 -29.64 -3.40
N VAL A 80 -7.39 -30.67 -2.56
CA VAL A 80 -6.30 -31.42 -1.93
C VAL A 80 -5.62 -32.31 -2.96
N GLN A 81 -6.39 -33.02 -3.80
CA GLN A 81 -5.84 -33.82 -4.90
C GLN A 81 -4.97 -32.95 -5.83
N ASN A 82 -5.48 -31.80 -6.25
CA ASN A 82 -4.76 -30.83 -7.06
C ASN A 82 -3.47 -30.35 -6.36
N PHE A 83 -3.55 -30.04 -5.06
CA PHE A 83 -2.36 -29.67 -4.30
C PHE A 83 -1.31 -30.79 -4.32
N LEU A 84 -1.70 -32.04 -4.07
CA LEU A 84 -0.77 -33.16 -4.04
C LEU A 84 -0.11 -33.44 -5.40
N LEU A 85 -0.88 -33.34 -6.50
CA LEU A 85 -0.37 -33.54 -7.86
C LEU A 85 0.66 -32.48 -8.26
N TYR A 86 0.46 -31.23 -7.83
CA TYR A 86 1.23 -30.07 -8.29
C TYR A 86 2.08 -29.40 -7.20
N ARG A 87 2.21 -29.99 -6.01
CA ARG A 87 3.00 -29.43 -4.87
C ARG A 87 4.47 -29.11 -5.19
N HIS A 88 5.01 -29.73 -6.23
CA HIS A 88 6.38 -29.54 -6.70
C HIS A 88 6.49 -28.38 -7.71
N CYS A 89 5.39 -27.96 -8.33
CA CYS A 89 5.32 -26.82 -9.24
C CYS A 89 5.37 -25.52 -8.44
N ARG A 90 6.58 -24.96 -8.26
CA ARG A 90 6.80 -23.71 -7.50
C ARG A 90 7.23 -22.52 -8.35
N HIS A 91 7.54 -22.77 -9.62
CA HIS A 91 7.97 -21.73 -10.56
C HIS A 91 6.80 -21.33 -11.44
N PHE A 92 6.24 -20.15 -11.18
CA PHE A 92 5.15 -19.57 -11.95
C PHE A 92 5.66 -18.36 -12.73
N PRO A 93 5.21 -18.15 -13.97
CA PRO A 93 5.54 -16.94 -14.72
C PRO A 93 4.94 -15.72 -14.00
N LEU A 94 5.75 -14.66 -13.88
CA LEU A 94 5.28 -13.38 -13.38
C LEU A 94 4.55 -12.65 -14.51
N LEU A 95 3.22 -12.52 -14.40
CA LEU A 95 2.41 -11.89 -15.44
C LEU A 95 2.46 -10.36 -15.39
N GLN A 96 2.62 -9.80 -14.18
CA GLN A 96 2.72 -8.38 -13.95
C GLN A 96 3.79 -8.13 -12.90
N ASP A 97 4.92 -7.56 -13.32
CA ASP A 97 5.99 -7.17 -12.42
C ASP A 97 5.81 -5.73 -11.93
N VAL A 98 6.44 -5.44 -10.80
CA VAL A 98 6.51 -4.11 -10.22
C VAL A 98 7.59 -3.31 -10.95
N PRO A 99 7.41 -1.98 -11.16
CA PRO A 99 8.46 -1.14 -11.71
C PRO A 99 9.74 -1.21 -10.88
N PRO A 100 10.94 -1.31 -11.50
CA PRO A 100 12.21 -1.43 -10.77
C PRO A 100 12.49 -0.22 -9.86
N SER A 101 11.86 0.92 -10.13
CA SER A 101 11.94 2.12 -9.30
C SER A 101 11.33 1.96 -7.90
N LYS A 102 10.43 0.98 -7.66
CA LYS A 102 9.70 0.88 -6.39
C LYS A 102 10.62 0.71 -5.17
N CYS A 103 11.77 0.06 -5.35
CA CYS A 103 12.75 -0.18 -4.28
C CYS A 103 14.14 0.39 -4.62
N ALA A 104 14.22 1.39 -5.50
CA ALA A 104 15.50 1.95 -5.94
C ALA A 104 16.22 2.78 -4.83
N GLN A 105 15.45 3.36 -3.92
CA GLN A 105 15.98 4.04 -2.73
C GLN A 105 15.96 3.11 -1.51
N PRO A 106 16.73 3.39 -0.45
CA PRO A 106 16.68 2.64 0.80
C PRO A 106 15.25 2.57 1.35
N VAL A 107 14.75 1.35 1.56
CA VAL A 107 13.40 1.11 2.09
C VAL A 107 13.52 0.66 3.54
N PHE A 108 12.97 1.44 4.48
CA PHE A 108 12.89 1.05 5.89
C PHE A 108 11.88 -0.09 6.13
N LEU A 109 10.73 -0.06 5.42
CA LEU A 109 9.67 -1.07 5.52
C LEU A 109 9.06 -1.37 4.16
N LEU A 110 9.05 -2.65 3.76
CA LEU A 110 8.36 -3.13 2.57
C LEU A 110 7.06 -3.87 2.96
N LEU A 111 5.91 -3.25 2.72
CA LEU A 111 4.61 -3.85 2.98
C LEU A 111 4.16 -4.73 1.80
N VAL A 112 3.95 -6.03 2.05
CA VAL A 112 3.50 -7.02 1.05
C VAL A 112 2.13 -7.56 1.42
N ILE A 113 1.10 -7.20 0.65
CA ILE A 113 -0.30 -7.52 0.95
C ILE A 113 -0.81 -8.57 -0.03
N LYS A 114 -1.29 -9.71 0.49
CA LYS A 114 -1.97 -10.73 -0.31
C LYS A 114 -3.42 -10.28 -0.60
N SER A 115 -3.82 -10.28 -1.86
CA SER A 115 -5.19 -9.94 -2.28
C SER A 115 -5.58 -10.74 -3.52
N SER A 116 -6.86 -11.11 -3.63
CA SER A 116 -7.40 -11.64 -4.89
C SER A 116 -7.56 -10.53 -5.94
N PRO A 117 -7.57 -10.87 -7.24
CA PRO A 117 -7.85 -9.91 -8.32
C PRO A 117 -9.19 -9.18 -8.16
N SER A 118 -10.22 -9.88 -7.66
CA SER A 118 -11.56 -9.33 -7.41
C SER A 118 -11.62 -8.22 -6.37
N ASN A 119 -10.63 -8.14 -5.47
CA ASN A 119 -10.56 -7.14 -4.41
C ASN A 119 -9.91 -5.83 -4.88
N TYR A 120 -10.21 -5.36 -6.10
CA TYR A 120 -9.64 -4.12 -6.62
C TYR A 120 -9.94 -2.91 -5.72
N VAL A 121 -11.21 -2.71 -5.34
CA VAL A 121 -11.63 -1.58 -4.50
C VAL A 121 -10.91 -1.58 -3.14
N ARG A 122 -10.77 -2.74 -2.51
CA ARG A 122 -10.03 -2.86 -1.23
C ARG A 122 -8.55 -2.53 -1.37
N ARG A 123 -7.93 -2.86 -2.51
CA ARG A 123 -6.53 -2.48 -2.80
C ARG A 123 -6.38 -0.98 -3.00
N GLU A 124 -7.39 -0.31 -3.55
CA GLU A 124 -7.33 1.14 -3.78
C GLU A 124 -7.37 1.94 -2.48
N LEU A 125 -8.13 1.48 -1.49
CA LEU A 125 -8.18 2.10 -0.16
C LEU A 125 -6.85 2.04 0.61
N LEU A 126 -5.90 1.21 0.16
CA LEU A 126 -4.58 1.04 0.77
C LEU A 126 -3.48 1.82 0.04
N ARG A 127 -3.80 2.48 -1.10
CA ARG A 127 -2.87 3.31 -1.86
C ARG A 127 -2.86 4.73 -1.34
#